data_AF-D4YLC9-F1
#
_entry.id   AF-D4YLC9-F1
#
_cell.length_a   1.000
_cell.length_b   1.000
_cell.length_c   1.000
_cell.angle_alpha   90.00
_cell.angle_beta   90.00
_cell.angle_gamma   90.00
#
_symmetry.space_group_name_H-M   'P 1'
#
loop_
_entity.id
_entity.type
_entity.pdbx_description
1 polymer ?
#
loop_
_entity_poly.entity_id
_entity_poly.type
_entity_poly.pdbx_seq_one_letter_code
_entity_poly.pdbx_strand_id
1 'polypeptide(L)'
;MTTPDIEVDYDSADSILEAIGRCLRVDRKLNQRKPWDGFVVVSGYEPGHSAHQAWRFIGGETRITTVSGANPAFNKALIARLRELTADPERGDWQTWVARYDLATDSFDHTFLWPGEDDGYNVLAYDTPMSAIERLNPANPAE
;
A
#
# COMPACT_ATOMS: atom_id res chain seq x y z
N MET A 1 19.38 1.36 10.20
CA MET A 1 18.45 2.48 9.93
C MET A 1 17.59 2.61 11.16
N THR A 2 17.80 3.66 11.93
CA THR A 2 16.88 4.07 12.98
C THR A 2 15.56 4.45 12.30
N THR A 3 14.45 3.96 12.85
CA THR A 3 13.11 4.42 12.46
C THR A 3 13.12 5.94 12.55
N PRO A 4 12.70 6.69 11.51
CA PRO A 4 12.56 8.13 11.65
C PRO A 4 11.68 8.43 12.86
N ASP A 5 12.04 9.42 13.67
CA ASP A 5 11.16 9.99 14.70
C ASP A 5 10.01 10.67 13.96
N ILE A 6 8.99 9.87 13.62
CA ILE A 6 7.79 10.37 12.98
C ILE A 6 6.83 10.73 14.10
N GLU A 7 6.60 12.02 14.27
CA GLU A 7 5.46 12.51 15.00
C GLU A 7 4.20 12.13 14.20
N VAL A 8 3.37 11.26 14.79
CA VAL A 8 2.13 10.79 14.19
C VAL A 8 0.98 11.35 15.01
N ASP A 9 0.13 12.14 14.37
CA ASP A 9 -1.17 12.49 14.93
C ASP A 9 -2.14 11.33 14.68
N TYR A 10 -2.45 10.59 15.76
CA TYR A 10 -3.33 9.43 15.69
C TYR A 10 -4.80 9.78 15.48
N ASP A 11 -5.18 11.05 15.50
CA ASP A 11 -6.54 11.51 15.22
C ASP A 11 -6.70 12.02 13.78
N SER A 12 -5.63 11.98 12.97
CA SER A 12 -5.63 12.40 11.56
C SER A 12 -5.25 11.25 10.63
N ALA A 13 -6.18 10.87 9.75
CA ALA A 13 -5.93 9.85 8.74
C ALA A 13 -4.76 10.25 7.81
N ASP A 14 -4.69 11.53 7.43
CA ASP A 14 -3.64 12.06 6.57
C ASP A 14 -2.26 11.96 7.24
N SER A 15 -2.16 12.28 8.53
CA SER A 15 -0.90 12.15 9.29
C SER A 15 -0.44 10.70 9.35
N ILE A 16 -1.36 9.76 9.59
CA ILE A 16 -1.06 8.32 9.59
C ILE A 16 -0.62 7.85 8.21
N LEU A 17 -1.33 8.25 7.14
CA LEU A 17 -0.98 7.88 5.76
C LEU A 17 0.39 8.42 5.36
N GLU A 18 0.72 9.66 5.74
CA GLU A 18 2.04 10.24 5.50
C GLU A 18 3.15 9.45 6.22
N ALA A 19 2.94 9.11 7.50
CA ALA A 19 3.86 8.30 8.27
C ALA A 19 4.10 6.92 7.64
N ILE A 20 3.01 6.27 7.20
CA ILE A 20 3.03 4.99 6.50
C ILE A 20 3.79 5.11 5.18
N GLY A 21 3.50 6.13 4.37
CA GLY A 21 4.19 6.38 3.10
C GLY A 21 5.70 6.53 3.30
N ARG A 22 6.13 7.29 4.32
CA ARG A 22 7.56 7.41 4.67
C ARG A 22 8.19 6.07 5.02
N CYS A 23 7.52 5.24 5.82
CA CYS A 23 7.98 3.88 6.15
C CYS A 23 8.02 2.96 4.91
N LEU A 24 7.02 3.09 4.03
CA LEU A 24 6.94 2.66 2.64
C LEU A 24 8.25 2.85 1.89
N ARG A 25 8.55 4.13 1.74
CA ARG A 25 9.61 4.67 0.90
C ARG A 25 11.00 4.22 1.34
N VAL A 26 11.23 4.03 2.63
CA VAL A 26 12.54 3.59 3.15
C VAL A 26 12.64 2.07 3.35
N ASP A 27 11.61 1.31 2.98
CA ASP A 27 11.62 -0.14 3.13
C ASP A 27 12.78 -0.77 2.36
N ARG A 28 13.61 -1.53 3.08
CA ARG A 28 14.82 -2.11 2.49
C ARG A 28 14.51 -3.06 1.34
N LYS A 29 13.43 -3.84 1.39
CA LYS A 29 13.12 -4.84 0.35
C LYS A 29 12.49 -4.20 -0.88
N LEU A 30 11.60 -3.23 -0.70
CA LEU A 30 11.08 -2.41 -1.82
C LEU A 30 12.23 -1.68 -2.53
N ASN A 31 13.20 -1.18 -1.77
CA ASN A 31 14.37 -0.49 -2.32
C ASN A 31 15.49 -1.41 -2.83
N GLN A 32 15.36 -2.74 -2.77
CA GLN A 32 16.33 -3.63 -3.42
C GLN A 32 16.29 -3.44 -4.95
N ARG A 33 17.39 -3.77 -5.63
CA ARG A 33 17.45 -3.88 -7.11
C ARG A 33 16.99 -2.61 -7.85
N LYS A 34 17.39 -1.43 -7.37
CA LYS A 34 17.30 -0.17 -8.13
C LYS A 34 18.15 -0.24 -9.41
N PRO A 35 17.82 0.52 -10.48
CA PRO A 35 16.76 1.52 -10.55
C PRO A 35 15.35 0.94 -10.76
N TRP A 36 14.34 1.68 -10.34
CA TRP A 36 12.90 1.46 -10.55
C TRP A 36 12.18 2.82 -10.51
N ASP A 37 10.97 2.91 -11.05
CA ASP A 37 10.20 4.15 -11.21
C ASP A 37 9.11 4.34 -10.15
N GLY A 38 8.78 3.27 -9.43
CA GLY A 38 7.84 3.31 -8.33
C GLY A 38 7.57 1.93 -7.80
N PHE A 39 6.61 1.85 -6.88
CA PHE A 39 6.10 0.57 -6.42
C PHE A 39 4.63 0.69 -6.03
N VAL A 40 3.98 -0.46 -5.91
CA VAL A 40 2.66 -0.57 -5.30
C VAL A 40 2.67 -1.68 -4.27
N VAL A 41 2.02 -1.42 -3.15
CA VAL A 41 1.73 -2.39 -2.11
C VAL A 41 0.21 -2.50 -2.01
N VAL A 42 -0.30 -3.71 -2.15
CA VAL A 42 -1.72 -4.02 -1.96
C VAL A 42 -1.84 -4.87 -0.70
N SER A 43 -2.69 -4.45 0.21
CA SER A 43 -2.90 -5.09 1.51
C SER A 43 -4.35 -5.45 1.70
N GLY A 44 -4.61 -6.67 2.16
CA GLY A 44 -5.93 -7.14 2.54
C GLY A 44 -6.03 -7.33 4.05
N TYR A 45 -7.18 -6.97 4.64
CA TYR A 45 -7.42 -7.04 6.07
C TYR A 45 -8.81 -7.59 6.38
N GLU A 46 -8.83 -8.60 7.23
CA GLU A 46 -10.02 -9.23 7.80
C GLU A 46 -9.80 -9.52 9.29
N PRO A 47 -10.87 -9.80 10.05
CA PRO A 47 -10.74 -10.22 11.44
C PRO A 47 -9.78 -11.43 11.59
N GLY A 48 -8.64 -11.20 12.24
CA GLY A 48 -7.64 -12.24 12.51
C GLY A 48 -6.69 -12.57 11.36
N HIS A 49 -6.83 -11.93 10.18
CA HIS A 49 -5.98 -12.19 9.03
C HIS A 49 -5.62 -10.90 8.27
N SER A 50 -4.35 -10.78 7.90
CA SER A 50 -3.87 -9.73 7.00
C SER A 50 -2.84 -10.30 6.04
N ALA A 51 -2.91 -9.86 4.78
CA ALA A 51 -1.96 -10.26 3.74
C ALA A 51 -1.47 -9.04 2.96
N HIS A 52 -0.25 -9.10 2.45
CA HIS A 52 0.39 -8.02 1.70
C HIS A 52 1.10 -8.58 0.48
N GLN A 53 0.86 -7.98 -0.68
CA GLN A 53 1.60 -8.24 -1.92
C GLN A 53 2.18 -6.92 -2.43
N ALA A 54 3.33 -6.99 -3.11
CA ALA A 54 4.03 -5.80 -3.57
C ALA A 54 4.70 -6.03 -4.94
N TRP A 55 4.72 -4.95 -5.72
CA TRP A 55 5.34 -4.91 -7.05
C TRP A 55 6.12 -3.62 -7.24
N ARG A 56 7.17 -3.66 -8.07
CA ARG A 56 7.92 -2.49 -8.52
C ARG A 56 7.65 -2.23 -9.99
N PHE A 57 7.69 -0.97 -10.37
CA PHE A 57 7.60 -0.51 -11.75
C PHE A 57 9.00 -0.20 -12.30
N ILE A 58 9.31 -0.69 -13.49
CA ILE A 58 10.59 -0.48 -14.19
C ILE A 58 10.29 -0.24 -15.68
N GLY A 59 10.16 1.03 -16.06
CA GLY A 59 9.53 1.42 -17.31
C GLY A 59 8.14 0.81 -17.42
N GLY A 60 7.84 0.20 -18.57
CA GLY A 60 6.59 -0.55 -18.77
C GLY A 60 6.50 -1.90 -18.05
N GLU A 61 7.59 -2.38 -17.43
CA GLU A 61 7.61 -3.69 -16.77
C GLU A 61 7.17 -3.58 -15.30
N THR A 62 6.31 -4.51 -14.88
CA THR A 62 5.90 -4.68 -13.48
C THR A 62 6.51 -5.95 -12.92
N ARG A 63 7.25 -5.85 -11.81
CA ARG A 63 7.93 -7.00 -11.18
C ARG A 63 7.50 -7.23 -9.75
N ILE A 64 7.19 -8.49 -9.43
CA ILE A 64 6.93 -8.92 -8.05
C ILE A 64 8.13 -8.57 -7.15
N THR A 65 7.82 -8.09 -5.95
CA THR A 65 8.78 -7.86 -4.87
C THR A 65 8.15 -8.25 -3.53
N THR A 66 8.81 -7.91 -2.43
CA THR A 66 8.26 -8.09 -1.08
C THR A 66 8.51 -6.84 -0.26
N VAL A 67 7.70 -6.63 0.78
CA VAL A 67 7.95 -5.64 1.82
C VAL A 67 8.66 -6.31 3.00
N SER A 68 9.40 -5.56 3.80
CA SER A 68 9.95 -6.09 5.05
C SER A 68 8.83 -6.43 6.02
N GLY A 69 8.87 -7.63 6.62
CA GLY A 69 7.91 -8.02 7.66
C GLY A 69 8.03 -7.21 8.96
N ALA A 70 9.12 -6.46 9.12
CA ALA A 70 9.33 -5.53 10.24
C ALA A 70 9.06 -4.07 9.86
N ASN A 71 8.42 -3.81 8.71
CA ASN A 71 8.10 -2.45 8.30
C ASN A 71 7.03 -1.84 9.24
N PRO A 72 7.30 -0.69 9.90
CA PRO A 72 6.34 -0.04 10.78
C PRO A 72 5.01 0.35 10.11
N ALA A 73 4.99 0.47 8.79
CA ALA A 73 3.78 0.74 8.00
C ALA A 73 2.64 -0.25 8.29
N PHE A 74 2.95 -1.48 8.71
CA PHE A 74 1.95 -2.52 9.01
C PHE A 74 1.78 -2.76 10.51
N ASN A 75 2.12 -1.78 11.34
CA ASN A 75 1.83 -1.86 12.77
C ASN A 75 0.31 -1.99 13.00
N LYS A 76 -0.11 -3.00 13.77
CA LYS A 76 -1.53 -3.31 13.99
C LYS A 76 -2.32 -2.14 14.58
N ALA A 77 -1.75 -1.40 15.53
CA ALA A 77 -2.43 -0.27 16.15
C ALA A 77 -2.59 0.90 15.16
N LEU A 78 -1.55 1.15 14.36
CA LEU A 78 -1.58 2.19 13.32
C LEU A 78 -2.64 1.87 12.25
N ILE A 79 -2.69 0.62 11.79
CA ILE A 79 -3.68 0.17 10.81
C ILE A 79 -5.09 0.18 11.40
N ALA A 80 -5.29 -0.31 12.63
CA ALA A 80 -6.59 -0.27 13.27
C ALA A 80 -7.12 1.17 13.37
N ARG A 81 -6.25 2.11 13.78
CA ARG A 81 -6.63 3.52 13.86
C ARG A 81 -6.94 4.12 12.50
N LEU A 82 -6.14 3.81 11.48
CA LEU A 82 -6.43 4.26 10.11
C LEU A 82 -7.79 3.75 9.65
N ARG A 83 -8.12 2.47 9.88
CA ARG A 83 -9.42 1.88 9.53
C ARG A 83 -10.57 2.60 10.22
N GLU A 84 -10.47 2.87 11.52
CA GLU A 84 -11.50 3.61 12.25
C GLU A 84 -11.73 5.01 11.66
N LEU A 85 -10.66 5.72 11.32
CA LEU A 85 -10.73 7.09 10.78
C LEU A 85 -11.21 7.16 9.33
N THR A 86 -11.08 6.07 8.58
CA THR A 86 -11.42 6.00 7.14
C THR A 86 -12.56 5.03 6.86
N ALA A 87 -13.25 4.56 7.91
CA ALA A 87 -14.42 3.73 7.78
C ALA A 87 -15.55 4.52 7.11
N ASP A 88 -16.31 3.83 6.28
CA ASP A 88 -17.54 4.36 5.72
C ASP A 88 -18.70 4.05 6.69
N PRO A 89 -19.54 5.03 7.07
CA PRO A 89 -20.62 4.79 8.02
C PRO A 89 -21.66 3.77 7.58
N GLU A 90 -21.85 3.55 6.27
CA GLU A 90 -22.84 2.65 5.70
C GLU A 90 -22.23 1.29 5.33
N ARG A 91 -20.98 1.28 4.86
CA ARG A 91 -20.28 0.08 4.38
C ARG A 91 -19.37 -0.56 5.42
N GLY A 92 -19.00 0.20 6.46
CA GLY A 92 -18.05 -0.20 7.49
C GLY A 92 -16.60 -0.01 7.05
N ASP A 93 -15.72 -0.85 7.59
CA ASP A 93 -14.31 -0.81 7.25
C ASP A 93 -14.05 -1.30 5.81
N TRP A 94 -13.07 -0.69 5.15
CA TRP A 94 -12.52 -1.22 3.90
C TRP A 94 -11.85 -2.59 4.11
N GLN A 95 -11.78 -3.43 3.08
CA GLN A 95 -11.13 -4.75 3.13
C GLN A 95 -9.74 -4.70 2.49
N THR A 96 -9.58 -3.92 1.42
CA THR A 96 -8.34 -3.81 0.66
C THR A 96 -7.85 -2.37 0.66
N TRP A 97 -6.54 -2.20 0.82
CA TRP A 97 -5.84 -0.92 0.73
C TRP A 97 -4.70 -1.00 -0.27
N VAL A 98 -4.70 -0.07 -1.21
CA VAL A 98 -3.68 0.09 -2.25
C VAL A 98 -2.85 1.33 -1.91
N ALA A 99 -1.54 1.16 -1.75
CA ALA A 99 -0.58 2.24 -1.60
C ALA A 99 0.38 2.25 -2.77
N ARG A 100 0.35 3.31 -3.58
CA ARG A 100 1.21 3.47 -4.75
C ARG A 100 2.21 4.58 -4.50
N TYR A 101 3.48 4.33 -4.78
CA TYR A 101 4.56 5.32 -4.75
C TYR A 101 5.05 5.61 -6.17
N ASP A 102 5.06 6.88 -6.53
CA ASP A 102 5.67 7.39 -7.76
C ASP A 102 7.01 8.07 -7.42
N LEU A 103 8.11 7.58 -7.99
CA LEU A 103 9.44 8.12 -7.75
C LEU A 103 9.65 9.48 -8.44
N ALA A 104 8.99 9.73 -9.57
CA ALA A 104 9.20 10.94 -10.37
C ALA A 104 8.66 12.18 -9.65
N THR A 105 7.49 12.06 -9.02
CA THR A 105 6.84 13.12 -8.24
C THR A 105 7.15 13.03 -6.75
N ASP A 106 7.76 11.93 -6.30
CA ASP A 106 8.00 11.62 -4.90
C ASP A 106 6.72 11.62 -4.04
N SER A 107 5.64 11.07 -4.58
CA SER A 107 4.31 11.11 -3.95
C SER A 107 3.73 9.71 -3.72
N PHE A 108 2.85 9.63 -2.72
CA PHE A 108 2.01 8.45 -2.48
C PHE A 108 0.56 8.73 -2.85
N ASP A 109 -0.07 7.73 -3.47
CA ASP A 109 -1.51 7.65 -3.62
C ASP A 109 -2.06 6.50 -2.79
N HIS A 110 -3.24 6.68 -2.22
CA HIS A 110 -3.94 5.68 -1.42
C HIS A 110 -5.35 5.44 -1.95
N THR A 111 -5.75 4.18 -2.02
CA THR A 111 -7.11 3.78 -2.37
C THR A 111 -7.60 2.75 -1.35
N PHE A 112 -8.78 2.99 -0.79
CA PHE A 112 -9.49 2.08 0.10
C PHE A 112 -10.63 1.44 -0.67
N LEU A 113 -10.73 0.11 -0.62
CA LEU A 113 -11.77 -0.67 -1.30
C LEU A 113 -12.60 -1.42 -0.25
N TRP A 114 -13.91 -1.25 -0.33
CA TRP A 114 -14.87 -1.90 0.55
C TRP A 114 -15.18 -3.34 0.10
N PRO A 115 -15.78 -4.17 0.97
CA PRO A 115 -16.19 -5.52 0.61
C PRO A 115 -17.04 -5.54 -0.67
N GLY A 116 -16.64 -6.36 -1.64
CA GLY A 116 -17.32 -6.47 -2.95
C GLY A 116 -16.90 -5.44 -4.00
N GLU A 117 -16.00 -4.51 -3.65
CA GLU A 117 -15.42 -3.54 -4.59
C GLU A 117 -13.99 -3.90 -5.01
N ASP A 118 -13.62 -5.17 -4.87
CA ASP A 118 -12.31 -5.66 -5.31
C ASP A 118 -12.30 -5.74 -6.85
N ASP A 119 -11.64 -4.77 -7.51
CA ASP A 119 -11.40 -4.76 -8.96
C ASP A 119 -10.26 -5.73 -9.35
N GLY A 120 -10.35 -6.97 -8.82
CA GLY A 120 -9.31 -7.99 -8.93
C GLY A 120 -8.23 -7.90 -7.85
N TYR A 121 -8.36 -7.06 -6.82
CA TYR A 121 -7.33 -6.90 -5.79
C TYR A 121 -7.47 -7.90 -4.63
N ASN A 122 -7.72 -9.18 -4.93
CA ASN A 122 -7.91 -10.22 -3.93
C ASN A 122 -6.58 -10.71 -3.30
N VAL A 123 -6.00 -9.88 -2.45
CA VAL A 123 -4.73 -10.16 -1.76
C VAL A 123 -4.87 -11.22 -0.68
N LEU A 124 -6.03 -11.33 -0.03
CA LEU A 124 -6.26 -12.32 1.03
C LEU A 124 -6.21 -13.76 0.51
N ALA A 125 -6.62 -13.96 -0.76
CA ALA A 125 -6.45 -15.23 -1.47
C ALA A 125 -5.11 -15.37 -2.21
N TYR A 126 -4.25 -14.34 -2.16
CA TYR A 126 -3.03 -14.22 -2.98
C TYR A 126 -3.27 -14.29 -4.49
N ASP A 127 -4.46 -13.91 -4.96
CA ASP A 127 -4.92 -14.04 -6.35
C ASP A 127 -5.05 -12.69 -7.08
N THR A 128 -4.29 -11.69 -6.64
CA THR A 128 -4.23 -10.40 -7.35
C THR A 128 -3.61 -10.61 -8.75
N PRO A 129 -4.35 -10.43 -9.86
CA PRO A 129 -3.85 -10.68 -11.20
C PRO A 129 -2.88 -9.58 -11.59
N MET A 130 -1.81 -9.96 -12.31
CA MET A 130 -0.79 -9.02 -12.75
C MET A 130 -1.37 -7.87 -13.58
N SER A 131 -2.41 -8.12 -14.37
CA SER A 131 -3.08 -7.11 -15.19
C SER A 131 -3.73 -5.99 -14.37
N ALA A 132 -4.22 -6.26 -13.16
CA ALA A 132 -4.73 -5.23 -12.25
C ALA A 132 -3.61 -4.34 -11.71
N ILE A 133 -2.41 -4.90 -11.53
CA ILE A 133 -1.24 -4.16 -11.06
C ILE A 133 -0.59 -3.36 -12.20
N GLU A 134 -0.53 -3.92 -13.40
CA GLU A 134 0.04 -3.26 -14.58
C GLU A 134 -0.70 -1.98 -14.96
N ARG A 135 -2.02 -1.91 -14.70
CA ARG A 135 -2.84 -0.69 -14.84
C ARG A 135 -2.44 0.43 -13.88
N LEU A 136 -1.75 0.11 -12.77
CA LEU A 136 -1.28 1.09 -11.80
C LEU A 136 0.11 1.65 -12.14
N ASN A 137 0.82 1.01 -13.08
CA ASN A 137 2.13 1.44 -13.53
C ASN A 137 2.00 2.78 -14.29
N PRO A 138 2.67 3.86 -13.86
CA PRO A 138 2.59 5.16 -14.53
C PRO A 138 3.04 5.12 -16.00
N ALA A 139 3.84 4.13 -16.41
CA ALA A 139 4.24 3.93 -17.80
C ALA A 139 3.11 3.36 -18.68
N ASN A 140 2.02 2.86 -18.08
CA ASN A 140 0.85 2.30 -18.75
C ASN A 140 -0.39 3.15 -18.41
N PRO A 141 -0.53 4.36 -18.97
CA PRO A 141 -1.72 5.17 -18.73
C PRO A 141 -2.98 4.40 -19.15
N ALA A 142 -4.02 4.45 -18.31
CA ALA A 142 -5.32 3.90 -18.66
C ALA A 142 -5.86 4.61 -19.92
N GLU A 143 -6.30 3.83 -20.91
CA GLU A 143 -6.97 4.33 -22.13
C GLU A 143 -8.33 4.97 -21.82
#